data_AF-A0A662S240-F1
#
_entry.id   AF-A0A662S240-F1
#
_cell.length_a   1.000
_cell.length_b   1.000
_cell.length_c   1.000
_cell.angle_alpha   90.00
_cell.angle_beta   90.00
_cell.angle_gamma   90.00
#
_symmetry.space_group_name_H-M   'P 1'
#
loop_
_entity.id
_entity.type
_entity.pdbx_description
1 polymer ?
#
loop_
_entity_poly.entity_id
_entity_poly.type
_entity_poly.pdbx_seq_one_letter_code
_entity_poly.pdbx_strand_id
1 'polypeptide(L)'
;MKGVLKERIDEVSHRDLVEKFQPGTIDYLNDAIVVSVDHKTIREEPLLEALQRHNYLMEAYDDYIRIKNEWGEEPDILSDINYGKLSSIITLTVKPPYQGFGRIVIEPYSVEWQVESRNPVIVKGYRRNRVTYRREKILVTLNTYGMYEDYTYGFMYELDQQEDINMIRLGLAGLMVALRLIDHYRIPLHLIRYVVSPLKNLKYFVIWEDSVSGILNQINWSKVEEYVKALKPPKIYEALIWAIDQDAAQIITFYDLEWDDIVEAILKVTRYLRRVDIVDLREIGITRRIEIPKPSPNLGILAIALITIERGSEAYMVLALYDGNEVLKYIVKNSIIKSREQISQKLVELLGKYYTNKEWVLVHFGEELNSLAELNIVLSTFLKQLASKGKLIDVYNELKKKYNLKQITLDTLARTLGIDKNIPRYITSLTSTLKRNEEKALDILKKIAETKAKTTYTLYLALRELENERKGK
;
A
#
# COMPACT_ATOMS: atom_id res chain seq x y z
N MET A 1 52.14 7.30 19.47
CA MET A 1 52.41 7.68 18.07
C MET A 1 51.08 8.10 17.45
N LYS A 2 50.82 9.41 17.32
CA LYS A 2 49.64 9.93 16.63
C LYS A 2 49.96 9.90 15.13
N GLY A 3 49.38 8.97 14.39
CA GLY A 3 49.32 9.08 12.93
C GLY A 3 48.51 10.33 12.62
N VAL A 4 49.07 11.22 11.81
CA VAL A 4 48.32 12.36 11.26
C VAL A 4 47.22 11.76 10.39
N LEU A 5 45.96 11.84 10.83
CA LEU A 5 44.80 11.46 10.02
C LEU A 5 44.78 12.42 8.82
N LYS A 6 45.10 11.89 7.65
CA LYS A 6 45.20 12.63 6.39
C LYS A 6 43.84 12.52 5.68
N GLU A 7 43.54 13.51 4.84
CA GLU A 7 42.39 13.48 3.92
C GLU A 7 42.29 12.13 3.22
N ARG A 8 41.09 11.53 3.23
CA ARG A 8 40.80 10.21 2.67
C ARG A 8 39.82 10.30 1.51
N ILE A 9 40.07 9.49 0.49
CA ILE A 9 39.28 9.42 -0.73
C ILE A 9 38.91 7.95 -0.94
N ASP A 10 37.64 7.62 -0.78
CA ASP A 10 37.14 6.24 -0.84
C ASP A 10 36.04 6.08 -1.91
N GLU A 11 36.03 4.94 -2.61
CA GLU A 11 34.93 4.55 -3.49
C GLU A 11 33.84 3.78 -2.72
N VAL A 12 32.58 4.18 -2.88
CA VAL A 12 31.41 3.54 -2.23
C VAL A 12 30.37 3.06 -3.24
N SER A 13 29.50 2.15 -2.81
CA SER A 13 28.36 1.74 -3.64
C SER A 13 27.36 2.90 -3.81
N HIS A 14 26.60 2.93 -4.91
CA HIS A 14 25.57 3.96 -5.12
C HIS A 14 24.53 4.00 -4.00
N ARG A 15 24.18 2.82 -3.44
CA ARG A 15 23.24 2.71 -2.34
C ARG A 15 23.84 3.27 -1.05
N ASP A 16 25.08 2.90 -0.72
CA ASP A 16 25.75 3.41 0.48
C ASP A 16 26.00 4.91 0.39
N LEU A 17 26.30 5.45 -0.80
CA LEU A 17 26.38 6.89 -1.00
C LEU A 17 25.07 7.58 -0.59
N VAL A 18 23.94 7.11 -1.11
CA VAL A 18 22.63 7.71 -0.85
C VAL A 18 22.18 7.52 0.61
N GLU A 19 22.43 6.35 1.20
CA GLU A 19 21.87 5.99 2.51
C GLU A 19 22.81 6.24 3.70
N LYS A 20 24.12 6.34 3.48
CA LYS A 20 25.13 6.37 4.56
C LYS A 20 26.17 7.47 4.44
N PHE A 21 26.58 7.83 3.21
CA PHE A 21 27.70 8.75 2.99
C PHE A 21 27.27 9.99 2.21
N GLN A 22 26.90 11.04 2.96
CA GLN A 22 26.54 12.35 2.42
C GLN A 22 27.38 13.42 3.12
N PRO A 23 27.66 14.57 2.48
CA PRO A 23 28.38 15.64 3.15
C PRO A 23 27.72 16.02 4.49
N GLY A 24 28.49 16.00 5.58
CA GLY A 24 27.99 16.14 6.95
C GLY A 24 27.78 14.84 7.71
N THR A 25 27.90 13.66 7.09
CA THR A 25 27.81 12.38 7.81
C THR A 25 29.11 12.04 8.50
N ILE A 26 29.00 11.64 9.77
CA ILE A 26 30.11 11.27 10.64
C ILE A 26 30.51 9.82 10.33
N ASP A 27 31.79 9.62 10.01
CA ASP A 27 32.39 8.30 9.99
C ASP A 27 32.99 7.98 11.37
N TYR A 28 32.23 7.18 12.12
CA TYR A 28 32.55 6.75 13.48
C TYR A 28 33.81 5.90 13.59
N LEU A 29 34.24 5.24 12.51
CA LEU A 29 35.40 4.35 12.56
C LEU A 29 36.72 5.12 12.45
N ASN A 30 36.69 6.28 11.79
CA ASN A 30 37.89 7.05 11.46
C ASN A 30 37.93 8.43 12.14
N ASP A 31 37.01 8.72 13.06
CA ASP A 31 36.84 10.05 13.68
C ASP A 31 36.79 11.17 12.62
N ALA A 32 36.13 10.87 11.50
CA ALA A 32 36.12 11.69 10.30
C ALA A 32 34.70 12.12 9.95
N ILE A 33 34.59 13.07 9.03
CA ILE A 33 33.33 13.52 8.49
C ILE A 33 33.45 13.64 6.97
N VAL A 34 32.39 13.22 6.27
CA VAL A 34 32.29 13.39 4.82
C VAL A 34 32.14 14.87 4.53
N VAL A 35 33.05 15.45 3.74
CA VAL A 35 33.04 16.88 3.39
C VAL A 35 32.58 17.14 1.97
N SER A 36 32.73 16.16 1.07
CA SER A 36 32.26 16.25 -0.31
C SER A 36 32.04 14.88 -0.92
N VAL A 37 31.18 14.84 -1.93
CA VAL A 37 30.88 13.66 -2.74
C VAL A 37 31.10 14.03 -4.21
N ASP A 38 31.85 13.19 -4.92
CA ASP A 38 31.97 13.25 -6.38
C ASP A 38 31.67 11.89 -6.99
N HIS A 39 30.53 11.77 -7.66
CA HIS A 39 30.02 10.50 -8.19
C HIS A 39 29.95 9.37 -7.15
N LYS A 40 30.93 8.46 -7.14
CA LYS A 40 31.04 7.33 -6.19
C LYS A 40 32.14 7.54 -5.15
N THR A 41 32.83 8.66 -5.23
CA THR A 41 34.00 8.95 -4.44
C THR A 41 33.60 9.89 -3.32
N ILE A 42 33.86 9.48 -2.09
CA ILE A 42 33.65 10.32 -0.90
C ILE A 42 34.99 10.88 -0.46
N ARG A 43 34.98 12.14 -0.04
CA ARG A 43 36.13 12.78 0.61
C ARG A 43 35.81 12.96 2.08
N GLU A 44 36.69 12.46 2.93
CA GLU A 44 36.59 12.56 4.38
C GLU A 44 37.76 13.37 4.94
N GLU A 45 37.45 14.19 5.93
CA GLU A 45 38.44 14.95 6.69
C GLU A 45 38.29 14.65 8.19
N PRO A 46 39.38 14.74 8.98
CA PRO A 46 39.30 14.61 10.43
C PRO A 46 38.28 15.62 10.98
N LEU A 47 37.36 15.17 11.84
CA LEU A 47 36.20 15.96 12.25
C LEU A 47 36.57 17.37 12.73
N LEU A 48 37.52 17.48 13.66
CA LEU A 48 37.90 18.78 14.23
C LEU A 48 38.53 19.74 13.21
N GLU A 49 39.24 19.22 12.21
CA GLU A 49 39.79 20.05 11.13
C GLU A 49 38.69 20.49 10.18
N ALA A 50 37.76 19.59 9.86
CA ALA A 50 36.65 19.88 8.97
C ALA A 50 35.71 20.96 9.54
N LEU A 51 35.42 20.91 10.85
CA LEU A 51 34.65 21.95 11.55
C LEU A 51 35.25 23.34 11.36
N GLN A 52 36.58 23.47 11.35
CA GLN A 52 37.27 24.75 11.20
C GLN A 52 37.35 25.25 9.75
N ARG A 53 37.29 24.33 8.77
CA ARG A 53 37.46 24.65 7.34
C ARG A 53 36.15 24.89 6.61
N HIS A 54 35.06 24.30 7.08
CA HIS A 54 33.78 24.27 6.38
C HIS A 54 32.69 24.98 7.19
N ASN A 55 32.20 26.13 6.69
CA ASN A 55 31.23 26.97 7.41
C ASN A 55 29.94 26.21 7.79
N TYR A 56 29.40 25.38 6.88
CA TYR A 56 28.16 24.62 7.15
C TYR A 56 28.32 23.60 8.29
N LEU A 57 29.54 23.09 8.52
CA LEU A 57 29.84 22.23 9.65
C LEU A 57 30.03 23.03 10.94
N MET A 58 30.65 24.22 10.84
CA MET A 58 30.79 25.13 11.99
C MET A 58 29.41 25.58 12.50
N GLU A 59 28.50 25.93 11.59
CA GLU A 59 27.10 26.29 11.95
C GLU A 59 26.41 25.16 12.71
N ALA A 60 26.50 23.92 12.21
CA ALA A 60 25.95 22.76 12.91
C ALA A 60 26.62 22.51 14.27
N TYR A 61 27.92 22.80 14.39
CA TYR A 61 28.66 22.68 15.64
C TYR A 61 28.27 23.75 16.67
N ASP A 62 28.03 24.99 16.24
CA ASP A 62 27.54 26.07 17.11
C ASP A 62 26.14 25.75 17.66
N ASP A 63 25.26 25.19 16.83
CA ASP A 63 23.95 24.69 17.26
C ASP A 63 24.07 23.55 18.29
N TYR A 64 25.02 22.63 18.10
CA TYR A 64 25.32 21.58 19.06
C TYR A 64 25.78 22.14 20.41
N ILE A 65 26.71 23.10 20.40
CA ILE A 65 27.17 23.79 21.61
C ILE A 65 25.99 24.46 22.32
N ARG A 66 25.13 25.17 21.57
CA ARG A 66 23.95 25.82 22.12
C ARG A 66 23.04 24.81 22.82
N ILE A 67 22.67 23.71 22.16
CA ILE A 67 21.80 22.67 22.70
C ILE A 67 22.38 22.08 23.99
N LYS A 68 23.68 21.77 24.02
CA LYS A 68 24.35 21.23 25.21
C LYS A 68 24.35 22.22 26.37
N ASN A 69 24.66 23.48 26.10
CA ASN A 69 24.61 24.53 27.12
C ASN A 69 23.18 24.73 27.67
N GLU A 70 22.15 24.69 26.83
CA GLU A 70 20.73 24.76 27.26
C GLU A 70 20.34 23.58 28.16
N TRP A 71 20.96 22.42 27.96
CA TRP A 71 20.77 21.26 28.83
C TRP A 71 21.67 21.27 30.08
N GLY A 72 22.55 22.27 30.22
CA GLY A 72 23.52 22.35 31.31
C GLY A 72 24.62 21.30 31.22
N GLU A 73 24.92 20.81 30.01
CA GLU A 73 25.97 19.82 29.73
C GLU A 73 27.19 20.50 29.12
N GLU A 74 28.40 20.08 29.51
CA GLU A 74 29.63 20.53 28.87
C GLU A 74 29.72 19.96 27.44
N PRO A 75 29.82 20.81 26.40
CA PRO A 75 29.93 20.33 25.03
C PRO A 75 31.26 19.62 24.78
N ASP A 76 31.21 18.35 24.43
CA ASP A 76 32.38 17.58 23.97
C ASP A 76 31.95 16.63 22.85
N ILE A 77 32.18 17.08 21.62
CA ILE A 77 31.71 16.43 20.40
C ILE A 77 32.33 15.05 20.21
N LEU A 78 33.62 14.88 20.53
CA LEU A 78 34.31 13.61 20.34
C LEU A 78 33.81 12.58 21.35
N SER A 79 33.68 12.97 22.62
CA SER A 79 33.09 12.09 23.64
C SER A 79 31.67 11.72 23.24
N ASP A 80 30.86 12.68 22.78
CA ASP A 80 29.46 12.40 22.46
C ASP A 80 29.28 11.52 21.23
N ILE A 81 30.15 11.63 20.22
CA ILE A 81 30.18 10.67 19.11
C ILE A 81 30.53 9.27 19.63
N ASN A 82 31.58 9.16 20.45
CA ASN A 82 32.06 7.87 20.98
C ASN A 82 31.03 7.16 21.87
N TYR A 83 30.24 7.91 22.64
CA TYR A 83 29.17 7.36 23.48
C TYR A 83 27.82 7.24 22.76
N GLY A 84 27.75 7.53 21.45
CA GLY A 84 26.51 7.49 20.67
C GLY A 84 25.48 8.56 21.05
N LYS A 85 25.93 9.64 21.70
CA LYS A 85 25.15 10.84 22.06
C LYS A 85 25.10 11.88 20.94
N LEU A 86 25.96 11.76 19.94
CA LEU A 86 25.88 12.50 18.70
C LEU A 86 25.96 11.51 17.54
N SER A 87 24.97 11.56 16.64
CA SER A 87 24.97 10.74 15.43
C SER A 87 24.50 11.53 14.22
N SER A 88 24.95 11.14 13.02
CA SER A 88 24.45 11.71 11.77
C SER A 88 23.46 10.75 11.11
N ILE A 89 22.31 11.25 10.70
CA ILE A 89 21.28 10.49 9.98
C ILE A 89 20.95 11.21 8.68
N ILE A 90 20.85 10.44 7.61
CA ILE A 90 20.37 10.93 6.32
C ILE A 90 18.86 10.73 6.27
N THR A 91 18.13 11.84 6.12
CA THR A 91 16.70 11.79 5.81
C THR A 91 16.54 11.45 4.34
N LEU A 92 15.85 10.35 4.04
CA LEU A 92 15.62 9.88 2.68
C LEU A 92 14.22 10.26 2.19
N THR A 93 14.12 10.71 0.95
CA THR A 93 12.87 10.73 0.22
C THR A 93 12.74 9.40 -0.54
N VAL A 94 11.69 8.65 -0.20
CA VAL A 94 11.42 7.34 -0.78
C VAL A 94 10.14 7.40 -1.60
N LYS A 95 10.22 7.02 -2.87
CA LYS A 95 9.10 6.93 -3.80
C LYS A 95 8.91 5.46 -4.20
N PRO A 96 8.25 4.65 -3.36
CA PRO A 96 8.02 3.23 -3.65
C PRO A 96 6.83 3.06 -4.61
N PRO A 97 6.64 1.89 -5.21
CA PRO A 97 5.46 1.62 -6.02
C PRO A 97 4.18 1.71 -5.18
N TYR A 98 3.09 2.16 -5.79
CA TYR A 98 1.83 2.42 -5.07
C TYR A 98 0.91 1.21 -4.96
N GLN A 99 1.11 0.18 -5.78
CA GLN A 99 0.26 -1.02 -5.83
C GLN A 99 1.03 -2.30 -6.20
N GLY A 100 1.72 -2.88 -5.22
CA GLY A 100 2.41 -4.16 -5.38
C GLY A 100 3.84 -3.99 -5.90
N PHE A 101 4.23 -4.88 -6.81
CA PHE A 101 5.59 -4.88 -7.37
C PHE A 101 5.81 -3.71 -8.32
N GLY A 102 6.94 -3.02 -8.19
CA GLY A 102 7.32 -1.97 -9.12
C GLY A 102 8.63 -1.30 -8.74
N ARG A 103 8.94 -0.23 -9.47
CA ARG A 103 10.17 0.55 -9.30
C ARG A 103 10.07 1.45 -8.07
N ILE A 104 11.12 1.47 -7.27
CA ILE A 104 11.32 2.38 -6.13
C ILE A 104 12.46 3.34 -6.47
N VAL A 105 12.28 4.61 -6.12
CA VAL A 105 13.31 5.65 -6.26
C VAL A 105 13.64 6.17 -4.86
N ILE A 106 14.93 6.20 -4.53
CA ILE A 106 15.43 6.68 -3.24
C ILE A 106 16.45 7.77 -3.50
N GLU A 107 16.19 8.93 -2.89
CA GLU A 107 17.06 10.11 -2.97
C GLU A 107 17.29 10.67 -1.56
N PRO A 108 18.51 11.12 -1.23
CA PRO A 108 18.79 11.76 0.04
C PRO A 108 18.19 13.17 0.04
N TYR A 109 17.50 13.54 1.10
CA TYR A 109 16.85 14.84 1.25
C TYR A 109 17.68 15.83 2.08
N SER A 110 18.16 15.38 3.24
CA SER A 110 18.97 16.18 4.14
C SER A 110 19.86 15.30 5.02
N VAL A 111 20.91 15.91 5.58
CA VAL A 111 21.72 15.31 6.64
C VAL A 111 21.40 16.03 7.95
N GLU A 112 21.10 15.27 8.98
CA GLU A 112 20.79 15.79 10.32
C GLU A 112 21.74 15.17 11.35
N TRP A 113 22.25 15.98 12.26
CA TRP A 113 22.88 15.48 13.48
C TRP A 113 21.83 15.33 14.58
N GLN A 114 21.69 14.12 15.11
CA GLN A 114 20.87 13.84 16.27
C GLN A 114 21.72 13.91 17.53
N VAL A 115 21.38 14.87 18.39
CA VAL A 115 22.03 15.08 19.69
C VAL A 115 21.15 14.46 20.77
N GLU A 116 21.75 13.70 21.67
CA GLU A 116 21.11 13.14 22.86
C GLU A 116 21.78 13.69 24.14
N SER A 117 20.98 13.93 25.17
CA SER A 117 21.51 14.33 26.48
C SER A 117 22.29 13.19 27.14
N ARG A 118 23.33 13.54 27.89
CA ARG A 118 24.03 12.61 28.80
C ARG A 118 23.15 12.30 30.00
N ASN A 119 22.45 13.32 30.50
CA ASN A 119 21.61 13.20 31.67
C ASN A 119 20.23 12.64 31.30
N PRO A 120 19.77 11.55 31.96
CA PRO A 120 18.43 11.04 31.75
C PRO A 120 17.37 11.96 32.36
N VAL A 121 16.18 11.95 31.78
CA VAL A 121 14.98 12.62 32.26
C VAL A 121 13.95 11.57 32.65
N ILE A 122 13.33 11.75 33.82
CA ILE A 122 12.22 10.91 34.27
C ILE A 122 10.92 11.55 33.81
N VAL A 123 10.21 10.87 32.91
CA VAL A 123 8.84 11.21 32.51
C VAL A 123 7.89 10.48 33.45
N LYS A 124 7.14 11.25 34.24
CA LYS A 124 6.14 10.71 35.17
C LYS A 124 4.87 10.36 34.41
N GLY A 125 4.64 9.07 34.20
CA GLY A 125 3.36 8.54 33.72
C GLY A 125 2.38 8.29 34.87
N TYR A 126 1.12 8.07 34.52
CA TYR A 126 0.08 7.65 35.45
C TYR A 126 0.28 6.18 35.88
N ARG A 127 0.69 5.32 34.95
CA ARG A 127 0.91 3.88 35.13
C ARG A 127 2.33 3.60 35.61
N ARG A 128 3.34 4.23 34.99
CA ARG A 128 4.74 4.09 35.42
C ARG A 128 5.60 5.29 35.04
N ASN A 129 6.69 5.45 35.76
CA ASN A 129 7.76 6.37 35.38
C ASN A 129 8.60 5.74 34.28
N ARG A 130 8.89 6.51 33.23
CA ARG A 130 9.84 6.12 32.18
C ARG A 130 11.08 7.00 32.23
N VAL A 131 12.21 6.39 31.94
CA VAL A 131 13.48 7.10 31.79
C VAL A 131 13.71 7.31 30.31
N THR A 132 13.94 8.55 29.90
CA THR A 132 14.28 8.93 28.52
C THR A 132 15.46 9.89 28.54
N TYR A 133 15.92 10.31 27.37
CA TYR A 133 16.94 11.33 27.22
C TYR A 133 16.38 12.46 26.33
N ARG A 134 16.81 13.70 26.57
CA ARG A 134 16.44 14.82 25.69
C ARG A 134 17.11 14.60 24.34
N ARG A 135 16.41 14.91 23.26
CA ARG A 135 16.93 14.79 21.90
C ARG A 135 16.54 15.98 21.07
N GLU A 136 17.49 16.45 20.27
CA GLU A 136 17.30 17.53 19.30
C GLU A 136 17.97 17.16 17.98
N LYS A 137 17.48 17.73 16.89
CA LYS A 137 18.00 17.52 15.54
C LYS A 137 18.60 18.82 15.02
N ILE A 138 19.82 18.74 14.50
CA ILE A 138 20.53 19.86 13.88
C ILE A 138 20.63 19.56 12.39
N LEU A 139 20.11 20.46 11.55
CA LEU A 139 20.23 20.33 10.11
C LEU A 139 21.64 20.76 9.67
N VAL A 140 22.33 19.90 8.93
CA VAL A 140 23.59 20.28 8.27
C VAL A 140 23.24 20.98 6.95
N THR A 141 23.57 22.27 6.84
CA THR A 141 23.11 23.19 5.77
C THR A 141 23.84 23.00 4.44
N LEU A 142 23.83 21.78 3.90
CA LEU A 142 24.45 21.45 2.62
C LEU A 142 23.51 20.59 1.75
N ASN A 143 23.69 20.68 0.43
CA ASN A 143 22.96 19.85 -0.51
C ASN A 143 23.39 18.38 -0.40
N THR A 144 22.43 17.49 -0.62
CA THR A 144 22.65 16.06 -0.75
C THR A 144 22.84 15.66 -2.22
N TYR A 145 23.44 14.50 -2.45
CA TYR A 145 23.89 14.04 -3.76
C TYR A 145 23.47 12.60 -4.06
N GLY A 146 23.11 12.38 -5.32
CA GLY A 146 22.83 11.06 -5.87
C GLY A 146 21.36 10.64 -5.73
N MET A 147 21.03 9.56 -6.43
CA MET A 147 19.79 8.81 -6.29
C MET A 147 20.08 7.39 -6.77
N TYR A 148 19.29 6.43 -6.31
CA TYR A 148 19.30 5.11 -6.92
C TYR A 148 17.89 4.58 -7.07
N GLU A 149 17.79 3.59 -7.93
CA GLU A 149 16.53 3.00 -8.30
C GLU A 149 16.64 1.48 -8.22
N ASP A 150 15.61 0.85 -7.70
CA ASP A 150 15.51 -0.59 -7.57
C ASP A 150 14.06 -1.01 -7.84
N TYR A 151 13.77 -2.29 -7.69
CA TYR A 151 12.42 -2.81 -7.65
C TYR A 151 12.08 -3.23 -6.23
N THR A 152 10.82 -3.16 -5.85
CA THR A 152 10.33 -3.69 -4.58
C THR A 152 8.81 -3.92 -4.63
N TYR A 153 8.27 -4.52 -3.58
CA TYR A 153 6.83 -4.50 -3.30
C TYR A 153 6.52 -3.32 -2.39
N GLY A 154 5.57 -2.49 -2.79
CA GLY A 154 5.15 -1.30 -2.05
C GLY A 154 3.68 -1.00 -2.22
N PHE A 155 3.12 -0.35 -1.22
CA PHE A 155 1.71 0.02 -1.19
C PHE A 155 1.53 1.37 -0.50
N MET A 156 0.76 2.24 -1.15
CA MET A 156 0.33 3.51 -0.58
C MET A 156 -1.12 3.41 -0.14
N TYR A 157 -1.39 3.93 1.06
CA TYR A 157 -2.70 3.94 1.68
C TYR A 157 -3.05 5.36 2.08
N GLU A 158 -4.06 5.91 1.41
CA GLU A 158 -4.69 7.15 1.83
C GLU A 158 -5.40 6.94 3.18
N LEU A 159 -5.19 7.88 4.10
CA LEU A 159 -5.77 7.88 5.43
C LEU A 159 -7.01 8.77 5.46
N ASP A 160 -7.94 8.47 6.37
CA ASP A 160 -9.05 9.39 6.63
C ASP A 160 -8.49 10.71 7.21
N GLN A 161 -9.09 11.83 6.81
CA GLN A 161 -8.64 13.15 7.26
C GLN A 161 -8.71 13.32 8.78
N GLN A 162 -9.60 12.58 9.44
CA GLN A 162 -9.75 12.57 10.90
C GLN A 162 -8.68 11.73 11.62
N GLU A 163 -7.87 10.95 10.89
CA GLU A 163 -6.86 10.11 11.54
C GLU A 163 -5.76 10.92 12.20
N ASP A 164 -5.35 10.46 13.38
CA ASP A 164 -4.18 10.97 14.07
C ASP A 164 -2.91 10.30 13.51
N ILE A 165 -2.05 11.12 12.90
CA ILE A 165 -0.78 10.69 12.28
C ILE A 165 0.14 10.03 13.30
N ASN A 166 0.15 10.49 14.55
CA ASN A 166 0.97 9.91 15.61
C ASN A 166 0.49 8.49 15.94
N MET A 167 -0.83 8.28 16.00
CA MET A 167 -1.40 6.95 16.24
C MET A 167 -1.20 6.02 15.05
N ILE A 168 -1.26 6.52 13.80
CA ILE A 168 -0.93 5.71 12.62
C ILE A 168 0.54 5.29 12.64
N ARG A 169 1.44 6.23 12.95
CA ARG A 169 2.88 5.94 13.08
C ARG A 169 3.16 4.91 14.17
N LEU A 170 2.56 5.08 15.35
CA LEU A 170 2.66 4.12 16.45
C LEU A 170 2.12 2.73 16.04
N GLY A 171 0.99 2.69 15.33
CA GLY A 171 0.41 1.46 14.83
C GLY A 171 1.32 0.73 13.83
N LEU A 172 1.97 1.46 12.92
CA LEU A 172 2.95 0.89 11.97
C LEU A 172 4.21 0.38 12.69
N ALA A 173 4.78 1.15 13.61
CA ALA A 173 5.95 0.72 14.40
C ALA A 173 5.63 -0.53 15.24
N GLY A 174 4.49 -0.50 15.93
CA GLY A 174 3.98 -1.63 16.71
C GLY A 174 3.72 -2.87 15.85
N LEU A 175 3.21 -2.68 14.62
CA LEU A 175 2.98 -3.76 13.68
C LEU A 175 4.29 -4.43 13.24
N MET A 176 5.36 -3.66 13.00
CA MET A 176 6.67 -4.23 12.66
C MET A 176 7.21 -5.09 13.80
N VAL A 177 7.07 -4.63 15.05
CA VAL A 177 7.43 -5.41 16.24
C VAL A 177 6.54 -6.66 16.37
N ALA A 178 5.24 -6.53 16.18
CA ALA A 178 4.32 -7.66 16.26
C ALA A 178 4.63 -8.73 15.21
N LEU A 179 4.85 -8.35 13.95
CA LEU A 179 5.25 -9.27 12.88
C LEU A 179 6.57 -9.98 13.17
N ARG A 180 7.50 -9.33 13.89
CA ARG A 180 8.74 -9.97 14.37
C ARG A 180 8.47 -10.98 15.47
N LEU A 181 7.55 -10.68 16.39
CA LEU A 181 7.28 -11.49 17.58
C LEU A 181 6.30 -12.65 17.33
N ILE A 182 5.43 -12.54 16.34
CA ILE A 182 4.49 -13.61 15.99
C ILE A 182 5.28 -14.77 15.34
N ASP A 183 5.20 -15.95 15.97
CA ASP A 183 6.00 -17.12 15.60
C ASP A 183 5.85 -17.57 14.15
N HIS A 184 4.66 -17.39 13.56
CA HIS A 184 4.40 -17.73 12.15
C HIS A 184 5.04 -16.78 11.14
N TYR A 185 5.37 -15.55 11.55
CA TYR A 185 5.89 -14.51 10.66
C TYR A 185 7.39 -14.27 10.87
N ARG A 186 7.81 -13.98 12.10
CA ARG A 186 9.22 -13.74 12.49
C ARG A 186 9.97 -12.78 11.56
N ILE A 187 9.26 -11.80 11.00
CA ILE A 187 9.79 -10.87 9.99
C ILE A 187 10.89 -10.00 10.61
N PRO A 188 12.07 -9.84 9.98
CA PRO A 188 13.10 -8.92 10.47
C PRO A 188 12.57 -7.49 10.59
N LEU A 189 12.93 -6.78 11.67
CA LEU A 189 12.37 -5.45 12.01
C LEU A 189 12.49 -4.41 10.89
N HIS A 190 13.52 -4.55 10.05
CA HIS A 190 13.85 -3.61 8.98
C HIS A 190 13.48 -4.12 7.58
N LEU A 191 12.91 -5.32 7.46
CA LEU A 191 12.54 -5.87 6.15
C LEU A 191 11.36 -5.11 5.55
N ILE A 192 10.40 -4.68 6.37
CA ILE A 192 9.29 -3.83 5.96
C ILE A 192 9.56 -2.43 6.51
N ARG A 193 9.63 -1.45 5.61
CA ARG A 193 9.82 -0.04 5.90
C ARG A 193 8.50 0.70 5.72
N TYR A 194 8.37 1.85 6.37
CA TYR A 194 7.22 2.71 6.18
C TYR A 194 7.56 4.19 6.31
N VAL A 195 6.70 5.02 5.73
CA VAL A 195 6.67 6.48 5.93
C VAL A 195 5.23 6.88 6.15
N VAL A 196 4.99 7.79 7.10
CA VAL A 196 3.70 8.43 7.32
C VAL A 196 3.80 9.90 6.95
N SER A 197 3.01 10.32 5.98
CA SER A 197 3.02 11.70 5.48
C SER A 197 2.08 12.59 6.29
N PRO A 198 2.57 13.70 6.88
CA PRO A 198 1.77 14.61 7.68
C PRO A 198 1.06 15.70 6.85
N LEU A 199 1.00 15.57 5.51
CA LEU A 199 0.40 16.59 4.65
C LEU A 199 -1.07 16.83 5.03
N LYS A 200 -1.39 18.07 5.45
CA LYS A 200 -2.70 18.47 6.00
C LYS A 200 -3.91 18.03 5.18
N ASN A 201 -3.80 18.08 3.85
CA ASN A 201 -4.93 17.82 2.94
C ASN A 201 -4.89 16.43 2.30
N LEU A 202 -3.80 15.69 2.50
CA LEU A 202 -3.62 14.35 1.92
C LEU A 202 -2.73 13.52 2.86
N LYS A 203 -3.35 13.01 3.91
CA LYS A 203 -2.70 12.08 4.83
C LYS A 203 -2.59 10.72 4.16
N TYR A 204 -1.41 10.13 4.19
CA TYR A 204 -1.21 8.76 3.71
C TYR A 204 -0.06 8.13 4.46
N PHE A 205 -0.03 6.80 4.45
CA PHE A 205 1.21 6.08 4.75
C PHE A 205 1.57 5.19 3.58
N VAL A 206 2.85 4.89 3.50
CA VAL A 206 3.41 4.00 2.49
C VAL A 206 4.21 2.93 3.21
N ILE A 207 4.05 1.69 2.80
CA ILE A 207 4.86 0.56 3.25
C ILE A 207 5.57 -0.06 2.05
N TRP A 208 6.80 -0.51 2.23
CA TRP A 208 7.54 -1.23 1.20
C TRP A 208 8.54 -2.22 1.81
N GLU A 209 9.06 -3.12 0.98
CA GLU A 209 10.09 -4.07 1.40
C GLU A 209 11.49 -3.50 1.13
N ASP A 210 12.36 -3.53 2.13
CA ASP A 210 13.78 -3.14 1.99
C ASP A 210 14.55 -4.10 1.07
N SER A 211 14.09 -5.34 0.98
CA SER A 211 14.58 -6.37 0.06
C SER A 211 13.39 -7.04 -0.61
N VAL A 212 13.47 -7.25 -1.93
CA VAL A 212 12.38 -7.78 -2.77
C VAL A 212 12.06 -9.23 -2.44
N SER A 213 11.24 -9.45 -1.43
CA SER A 213 10.89 -10.76 -0.89
C SER A 213 9.47 -11.20 -1.25
N GLY A 214 8.59 -10.25 -1.58
CA GLY A 214 7.17 -10.49 -1.84
C GLY A 214 6.35 -10.78 -0.60
N ILE A 215 6.90 -10.55 0.61
CA ILE A 215 6.25 -10.85 1.88
C ILE A 215 4.97 -10.03 2.10
N LEU A 216 4.92 -8.78 1.66
CA LEU A 216 3.74 -7.91 1.81
C LEU A 216 2.51 -8.47 1.11
N ASN A 217 2.70 -9.25 0.03
CA ASN A 217 1.62 -9.93 -0.68
C ASN A 217 1.20 -11.25 -0.04
N GLN A 218 2.05 -11.84 0.81
CA GLN A 218 1.82 -13.14 1.42
C GLN A 218 1.23 -13.03 2.83
N ILE A 219 1.36 -11.88 3.48
CA ILE A 219 0.82 -11.67 4.82
C ILE A 219 -0.72 -11.70 4.77
N ASN A 220 -1.29 -12.67 5.49
CA ASN A 220 -2.71 -12.66 5.80
C ASN A 220 -3.01 -11.66 6.94
N TRP A 221 -3.34 -10.42 6.57
CA TRP A 221 -3.61 -9.35 7.53
C TRP A 221 -4.77 -9.64 8.50
N SER A 222 -5.77 -10.45 8.11
CA SER A 222 -6.84 -10.85 9.03
C SER A 222 -6.31 -11.73 10.17
N LYS A 223 -5.42 -12.69 9.85
CA LYS A 223 -4.75 -13.50 10.87
C LYS A 223 -3.80 -12.69 11.74
N VAL A 224 -3.13 -11.69 11.17
CA VAL A 224 -2.29 -10.77 11.94
C VAL A 224 -3.10 -10.10 13.05
N GLU A 225 -4.32 -9.63 12.78
CA GLU A 225 -5.17 -9.02 13.81
C GLU A 225 -5.49 -9.99 14.97
N GLU A 226 -5.82 -11.24 14.65
CA GLU A 226 -6.07 -12.28 15.65
C GLU A 226 -4.82 -12.53 16.51
N TYR A 227 -3.65 -12.66 15.89
CA TYR A 227 -2.40 -12.89 16.59
C TYR A 227 -1.95 -11.69 17.42
N VAL A 228 -2.12 -10.47 16.91
CA VAL A 228 -1.78 -9.23 17.63
C VAL A 228 -2.61 -9.11 18.91
N LYS A 229 -3.91 -9.39 18.85
CA LYS A 229 -4.80 -9.37 20.03
C LYS A 229 -4.40 -10.39 21.10
N ALA A 230 -3.85 -11.53 20.68
CA ALA A 230 -3.41 -12.58 21.59
C ALA A 230 -1.96 -12.42 22.06
N LEU A 231 -1.18 -11.54 21.41
CA LEU A 231 0.26 -11.41 21.64
C LEU A 231 0.54 -10.74 22.98
N LYS A 232 1.28 -11.45 23.84
CA LYS A 232 1.91 -10.88 25.04
C LYS A 232 3.36 -10.56 24.73
N PRO A 233 3.73 -9.28 24.58
CA PRO A 233 5.06 -8.92 24.15
C PRO A 233 6.09 -9.15 25.28
N PRO A 234 7.36 -9.41 24.93
CA PRO A 234 8.43 -9.39 25.91
C PRO A 234 8.66 -7.97 26.43
N LYS A 235 9.24 -7.82 27.63
CA LYS A 235 9.52 -6.50 28.25
C LYS A 235 10.35 -5.53 27.39
N ILE A 236 11.06 -6.06 26.40
CA ILE A 236 11.92 -5.28 25.49
C ILE A 236 11.15 -4.65 24.30
N TYR A 237 9.83 -4.83 24.19
CA TYR A 237 9.08 -4.33 23.03
C TYR A 237 9.22 -2.82 22.82
N GLU A 238 9.29 -2.03 23.89
CA GLU A 238 9.50 -0.58 23.78
C GLU A 238 10.85 -0.29 23.12
N ALA A 239 11.91 -1.01 23.49
CA ALA A 239 13.22 -0.87 22.88
C ALA A 239 13.23 -1.35 21.41
N LEU A 240 12.41 -2.34 21.05
CA LEU A 240 12.24 -2.74 19.65
C LEU A 240 11.53 -1.65 18.84
N ILE A 241 10.52 -0.99 19.41
CA ILE A 241 9.87 0.17 18.78
C ILE A 241 10.87 1.31 18.62
N TRP A 242 11.68 1.61 19.65
CA TRP A 242 12.78 2.59 19.58
C TRP A 242 13.76 2.31 18.43
N ALA A 243 14.08 1.03 18.19
CA ALA A 243 14.99 0.64 17.11
C ALA A 243 14.37 0.81 15.71
N ILE A 244 13.04 0.82 15.59
CA ILE A 244 12.32 1.01 14.33
C ILE A 244 12.02 2.48 14.08
N ASP A 245 11.43 3.16 15.05
CA ASP A 245 10.93 4.52 14.94
C ASP A 245 10.96 5.20 16.31
N GLN A 246 11.91 6.12 16.45
CA GLN A 246 12.14 6.84 17.69
C GLN A 246 10.99 7.80 18.02
N ASP A 247 10.35 8.39 17.00
CA ASP A 247 9.21 9.29 17.19
C ASP A 247 8.00 8.49 17.71
N ALA A 248 7.78 7.27 17.20
CA ALA A 248 6.79 6.34 17.74
C ALA A 248 7.06 5.98 19.21
N ALA A 249 8.32 5.75 19.57
CA ALA A 249 8.70 5.44 20.94
C ALA A 249 8.54 6.63 21.91
N GLN A 250 8.75 7.86 21.43
CA GLN A 250 8.45 9.07 22.19
C GLN A 250 6.95 9.20 22.49
N ILE A 251 6.07 8.85 21.54
CA ILE A 251 4.62 8.83 21.76
C ILE A 251 4.27 7.90 22.94
N ILE A 252 4.84 6.69 23.00
CA ILE A 252 4.64 5.77 24.13
C ILE A 252 5.05 6.43 25.45
N THR A 253 6.19 7.12 25.43
CA THR A 253 6.75 7.74 26.63
C THR A 253 5.91 8.91 27.14
N PHE A 254 5.50 9.81 26.25
CA PHE A 254 4.78 11.03 26.60
C PHE A 254 3.29 10.78 26.93
N TYR A 255 2.65 9.83 26.26
CA TYR A 255 1.24 9.50 26.48
C TYR A 255 1.03 8.35 27.48
N ASP A 256 2.11 7.83 28.06
CA ASP A 256 2.08 6.73 29.03
C ASP A 256 1.32 5.48 28.53
N LEU A 257 1.61 5.10 27.29
CA LEU A 257 0.93 4.00 26.60
C LEU A 257 1.55 2.65 27.00
N GLU A 258 0.72 1.62 27.13
CA GLU A 258 1.13 0.24 27.29
C GLU A 258 0.84 -0.55 26.01
N TRP A 259 1.27 -1.82 25.96
CA TRP A 259 1.07 -2.66 24.78
C TRP A 259 -0.38 -2.73 24.30
N ASP A 260 -1.35 -2.77 25.22
CA ASP A 260 -2.77 -2.85 24.87
C ASP A 260 -3.24 -1.60 24.08
N ASP A 261 -2.71 -0.41 24.39
CA ASP A 261 -3.00 0.82 23.64
C ASP A 261 -2.34 0.76 22.24
N ILE A 262 -1.16 0.13 22.14
CA ILE A 262 -0.46 -0.10 20.86
C ILE A 262 -1.22 -1.10 20.00
N VAL A 263 -1.82 -2.14 20.59
CA VAL A 263 -2.68 -3.10 19.88
C VAL A 263 -3.83 -2.38 19.17
N GLU A 264 -4.48 -1.41 19.81
CA GLU A 264 -5.54 -0.63 19.16
C GLU A 264 -5.01 0.15 17.94
N ALA A 265 -3.83 0.76 18.06
CA ALA A 265 -3.17 1.45 16.96
C ALA A 265 -2.79 0.49 15.81
N ILE A 266 -2.30 -0.71 16.12
CA ILE A 266 -1.98 -1.75 15.13
C ILE A 266 -3.27 -2.16 14.39
N LEU A 267 -4.34 -2.47 15.11
CA LEU A 267 -5.61 -2.89 14.53
C LEU A 267 -6.23 -1.82 13.62
N LYS A 268 -5.98 -0.55 13.91
CA LYS A 268 -6.39 0.55 13.03
C LYS A 268 -5.63 0.50 11.71
N VAL A 269 -4.30 0.35 11.75
CA VAL A 269 -3.47 0.28 10.54
C VAL A 269 -3.76 -0.97 9.71
N THR A 270 -3.96 -2.14 10.35
CA THR A 270 -4.25 -3.38 9.64
C THR A 270 -5.54 -3.31 8.83
N ARG A 271 -6.55 -2.54 9.26
CA ARG A 271 -7.78 -2.30 8.47
C ARG A 271 -7.46 -1.64 7.13
N TYR A 272 -6.55 -0.67 7.11
CA TYR A 272 -6.05 -0.08 5.86
C TYR A 272 -5.31 -1.13 5.02
N LEU A 273 -4.40 -1.90 5.64
CA LEU A 273 -3.59 -2.91 4.96
C LEU A 273 -4.40 -4.05 4.32
N ARG A 274 -5.49 -4.46 4.97
CA ARG A 274 -6.45 -5.44 4.44
C ARG A 274 -7.04 -5.02 3.10
N ARG A 275 -6.99 -3.72 2.76
CA ARG A 275 -7.64 -3.13 1.58
C ARG A 275 -9.05 -3.69 1.45
N VAL A 276 -9.83 -3.74 2.53
CA VAL A 276 -11.18 -4.29 2.49
C VAL A 276 -12.20 -3.20 2.26
N ASP A 277 -13.19 -3.47 1.40
CA ASP A 277 -14.42 -2.70 1.30
C ASP A 277 -15.49 -3.40 2.16
N ILE A 278 -16.30 -2.60 2.87
CA ILE A 278 -17.45 -3.12 3.61
C ILE A 278 -18.67 -3.02 2.70
N VAL A 279 -19.28 -4.18 2.43
CA VAL A 279 -20.48 -4.27 1.62
C VAL A 279 -21.66 -4.68 2.49
N ASP A 280 -22.77 -3.95 2.36
CA ASP A 280 -24.00 -4.19 3.12
C ASP A 280 -25.03 -4.91 2.24
N LEU A 281 -25.12 -6.24 2.34
CA LEU A 281 -26.00 -7.05 1.47
C LEU A 281 -27.40 -7.29 2.06
N ARG A 282 -27.82 -6.51 3.07
CA ARG A 282 -29.11 -6.71 3.75
C ARG A 282 -30.31 -6.55 2.82
N GLU A 283 -30.23 -5.65 1.85
CA GLU A 283 -31.31 -5.41 0.88
C GLU A 283 -31.59 -6.62 -0.02
N ILE A 284 -30.62 -7.51 -0.20
CA ILE A 284 -30.76 -8.73 -1.01
C ILE A 284 -30.93 -9.98 -0.13
N GLY A 285 -31.35 -9.82 1.13
CA GLY A 285 -31.67 -10.93 2.04
C GLY A 285 -30.47 -11.53 2.78
N ILE A 286 -29.28 -10.95 2.67
CA ILE A 286 -28.09 -11.39 3.42
C ILE A 286 -27.95 -10.48 4.64
N THR A 287 -28.30 -10.99 5.82
CA THR A 287 -28.56 -10.20 7.05
C THR A 287 -27.35 -9.52 7.70
N ARG A 288 -26.19 -9.48 7.04
CA ARG A 288 -24.94 -8.97 7.60
C ARG A 288 -24.13 -8.15 6.60
N ARG A 289 -23.31 -7.26 7.14
CA ARG A 289 -22.22 -6.61 6.41
C ARG A 289 -21.07 -7.60 6.23
N ILE A 290 -20.40 -7.53 5.09
CA ILE A 290 -19.30 -8.43 4.73
C ILE A 290 -18.11 -7.57 4.33
N GLU A 291 -16.95 -7.93 4.84
CA GLU A 291 -15.68 -7.35 4.41
C GLU A 291 -15.21 -8.13 3.17
N ILE A 292 -15.03 -7.43 2.05
CA ILE A 292 -14.49 -8.01 0.82
C ILE A 292 -13.15 -7.35 0.50
N PRO A 293 -12.19 -8.05 -0.11
CA PRO A 293 -10.97 -7.39 -0.59
C PRO A 293 -11.33 -6.35 -1.66
N LYS A 294 -10.60 -5.23 -1.71
CA LYS A 294 -10.72 -4.23 -2.77
C LYS A 294 -10.42 -4.88 -4.10
N PRO A 295 -11.20 -4.58 -5.15
CA PRO A 295 -10.94 -5.10 -6.48
C PRO A 295 -9.48 -4.88 -6.93
N SER A 296 -8.86 -5.92 -7.49
CA SER A 296 -7.47 -5.85 -7.97
C SER A 296 -7.16 -6.97 -8.98
N PRO A 297 -6.33 -6.70 -10.00
CA PRO A 297 -5.85 -7.72 -10.95
C PRO A 297 -5.13 -8.90 -10.27
N ASN A 298 -4.54 -8.67 -9.09
CA ASN A 298 -3.84 -9.72 -8.34
C ASN A 298 -4.77 -10.78 -7.74
N LEU A 299 -6.08 -10.52 -7.68
CA LEU A 299 -7.05 -11.50 -7.20
C LEU A 299 -7.34 -12.60 -8.24
N GLY A 300 -6.85 -12.47 -9.47
CA GLY A 300 -7.03 -13.46 -10.53
C GLY A 300 -8.49 -13.61 -10.94
N ILE A 301 -9.27 -12.53 -10.96
CA ILE A 301 -10.68 -12.55 -11.31
C ILE A 301 -10.87 -11.69 -12.54
N LEU A 302 -11.61 -12.20 -13.53
CA LEU A 302 -12.00 -11.46 -14.72
C LEU A 302 -13.52 -11.50 -14.83
N ALA A 303 -14.16 -10.34 -14.67
CA ALA A 303 -15.60 -10.21 -14.80
C ALA A 303 -15.99 -9.77 -16.21
N ILE A 304 -16.95 -10.48 -16.81
CA ILE A 304 -17.51 -10.14 -18.12
C ILE A 304 -18.95 -9.64 -17.97
N ALA A 305 -19.28 -8.62 -18.77
CA ALA A 305 -20.65 -8.21 -19.02
C ALA A 305 -20.88 -7.99 -20.53
N LEU A 306 -22.04 -8.39 -21.03
CA LEU A 306 -22.48 -8.08 -22.39
C LEU A 306 -23.83 -7.37 -22.33
N ILE A 307 -23.91 -6.14 -22.82
CA ILE A 307 -25.18 -5.42 -22.94
C ILE A 307 -25.53 -5.27 -24.41
N THR A 308 -26.77 -5.64 -24.75
CA THR A 308 -27.30 -5.59 -26.11
C THR A 308 -28.55 -4.73 -26.17
N ILE A 309 -28.63 -3.87 -27.18
CA ILE A 309 -29.88 -3.21 -27.59
C ILE A 309 -30.11 -3.50 -29.06
N GLU A 310 -31.33 -3.93 -29.38
CA GLU A 310 -31.75 -4.15 -30.75
C GLU A 310 -32.61 -2.98 -31.24
N ARG A 311 -32.39 -2.57 -32.49
CA ARG A 311 -33.15 -1.52 -33.18
C ARG A 311 -33.45 -1.99 -34.60
N GLY A 312 -34.62 -2.58 -34.80
CA GLY A 312 -34.98 -3.18 -36.09
C GLY A 312 -34.06 -4.37 -36.39
N SER A 313 -33.34 -4.33 -37.51
CA SER A 313 -32.37 -5.37 -37.89
C SER A 313 -30.96 -5.15 -37.32
N GLU A 314 -30.69 -3.99 -36.72
CA GLU A 314 -29.40 -3.65 -36.12
C GLU A 314 -29.36 -3.98 -34.64
N ALA A 315 -28.16 -4.32 -34.16
CA ALA A 315 -27.84 -4.49 -32.75
C ALA A 315 -26.65 -3.63 -32.36
N TYR A 316 -26.76 -3.05 -31.17
CA TYR A 316 -25.71 -2.35 -30.45
C TYR A 316 -25.27 -3.25 -29.31
N MET A 317 -24.06 -3.77 -29.41
CA MET A 317 -23.50 -4.68 -28.40
C MET A 317 -22.27 -4.05 -27.75
N VAL A 318 -22.24 -4.06 -26.42
CA VAL A 318 -21.08 -3.63 -25.63
C VAL A 318 -20.61 -4.79 -24.78
N LEU A 319 -19.39 -5.25 -25.05
CA LEU A 319 -18.66 -6.20 -24.23
C LEU A 319 -17.76 -5.42 -23.26
N ALA A 320 -17.89 -5.70 -21.97
CA ALA A 320 -17.05 -5.13 -20.91
C ALA A 320 -16.31 -6.23 -20.16
N LEU A 321 -15.01 -6.05 -19.94
CA LEU A 321 -14.16 -6.92 -19.12
C LEU A 321 -13.55 -6.09 -18.00
N TYR A 322 -13.63 -6.58 -16.77
CA TYR A 322 -13.09 -5.93 -15.59
C TYR A 322 -12.21 -6.90 -14.79
N ASP A 323 -10.96 -6.54 -14.58
CA ASP A 323 -9.96 -7.35 -13.86
C ASP A 323 -9.78 -6.92 -12.39
N GLY A 324 -10.49 -5.87 -11.96
CA GLY A 324 -10.35 -5.28 -10.64
C GLY A 324 -9.68 -3.90 -10.65
N ASN A 325 -9.02 -3.51 -11.73
CA ASN A 325 -8.47 -2.15 -11.90
C ASN A 325 -9.18 -1.40 -13.01
N GLU A 326 -9.06 -1.87 -14.25
CA GLU A 326 -9.58 -1.18 -15.44
C GLU A 326 -10.67 -1.97 -16.14
N VAL A 327 -11.56 -1.24 -16.83
CA VAL A 327 -12.66 -1.84 -17.58
C VAL A 327 -12.39 -1.66 -19.07
N LEU A 328 -12.01 -2.76 -19.72
CA LEU A 328 -11.88 -2.81 -21.16
C LEU A 328 -13.28 -2.90 -21.78
N LYS A 329 -13.59 -2.02 -22.72
CA LYS A 329 -14.89 -1.92 -23.38
C LYS A 329 -14.71 -2.09 -24.88
N TYR A 330 -15.50 -2.96 -25.49
CA TYR A 330 -15.53 -3.17 -26.94
C TYR A 330 -16.96 -3.07 -27.45
N ILE A 331 -17.14 -2.41 -28.59
CA ILE A 331 -18.45 -2.01 -29.09
C ILE A 331 -18.59 -2.46 -30.53
N VAL A 332 -19.74 -3.05 -30.83
CA VAL A 332 -20.12 -3.43 -32.17
C VAL A 332 -21.49 -2.85 -32.51
N LYS A 333 -21.59 -2.30 -33.71
CA LYS A 333 -22.83 -1.90 -34.36
C LYS A 333 -22.92 -2.62 -35.69
N ASN A 334 -23.85 -3.57 -35.81
CA ASN A 334 -24.11 -4.27 -37.06
C ASN A 334 -25.48 -4.95 -37.02
N SER A 335 -25.78 -5.82 -38.01
CA SER A 335 -26.88 -6.76 -37.85
C SER A 335 -26.69 -7.65 -36.62
N ILE A 336 -27.78 -8.16 -36.04
CA ILE A 336 -27.74 -8.99 -34.83
C ILE A 336 -26.73 -10.14 -34.95
N ILE A 337 -26.77 -10.89 -36.07
CA ILE A 337 -25.90 -12.05 -36.30
C ILE A 337 -24.43 -11.62 -36.41
N LYS A 338 -24.12 -10.64 -37.27
CA LYS A 338 -22.75 -10.14 -37.44
C LYS A 338 -22.18 -9.54 -36.16
N SER A 339 -23.02 -8.87 -35.38
CA SER A 339 -22.61 -8.28 -34.10
C SER A 339 -22.20 -9.36 -33.11
N ARG A 340 -22.99 -10.45 -33.00
CA ARG A 340 -22.65 -11.58 -32.13
C ARG A 340 -21.35 -12.27 -32.57
N GLU A 341 -21.15 -12.50 -33.87
CA GLU A 341 -19.92 -13.09 -34.39
C GLU A 341 -18.67 -12.25 -34.05
N GLN A 342 -18.73 -10.93 -34.27
CA GLN A 342 -17.63 -10.00 -33.97
C GLN A 342 -17.33 -9.96 -32.47
N ILE A 343 -18.37 -9.91 -31.62
CA ILE A 343 -18.21 -9.96 -30.16
C ILE A 343 -17.58 -11.29 -29.73
N SER A 344 -18.04 -12.43 -30.26
CA SER A 344 -17.49 -13.74 -29.91
C SER A 344 -16.02 -13.87 -30.32
N GLN A 345 -15.65 -13.41 -31.52
CA GLN A 345 -14.25 -13.38 -31.96
C GLN A 345 -13.39 -12.49 -31.07
N LYS A 346 -13.89 -11.29 -30.74
CA LYS A 346 -13.15 -10.37 -29.87
C LYS A 346 -12.99 -10.93 -28.46
N LEU A 347 -14.00 -11.60 -27.93
CA LEU A 347 -13.93 -12.24 -26.63
C LEU A 347 -12.85 -13.33 -26.59
N VAL A 348 -12.75 -14.17 -27.62
CA VAL A 348 -11.69 -15.18 -27.72
C VAL A 348 -10.30 -14.53 -27.75
N GLU A 349 -10.11 -13.46 -28.54
CA GLU A 349 -8.84 -12.72 -28.58
C GLU A 349 -8.47 -12.16 -27.19
N LEU A 350 -9.44 -11.55 -26.50
CA LEU A 350 -9.22 -10.96 -25.18
C LEU A 350 -8.89 -12.04 -24.14
N LEU A 351 -9.66 -13.13 -24.10
CA LEU A 351 -9.41 -14.25 -23.17
C LEU A 351 -8.06 -14.93 -23.42
N GLY A 352 -7.63 -15.01 -24.69
CA GLY A 352 -6.31 -15.54 -25.05
C GLY A 352 -5.16 -14.79 -24.37
N LYS A 353 -5.28 -13.46 -24.19
CA LYS A 353 -4.27 -12.64 -23.49
C LYS A 353 -4.18 -12.94 -21.98
N TYR A 354 -5.29 -13.37 -21.37
CA TYR A 354 -5.34 -13.73 -19.95
C TYR A 354 -4.92 -15.18 -19.67
N TYR A 355 -4.95 -16.06 -20.68
CA TYR A 355 -4.60 -17.47 -20.51
C TYR A 355 -3.12 -17.69 -20.13
N THR A 356 -2.23 -16.77 -20.50
CA THR A 356 -0.78 -16.98 -20.44
C THR A 356 -0.14 -16.72 -19.08
N ASN A 357 -0.81 -16.06 -18.12
CA ASN A 357 -0.06 -15.36 -17.07
C ASN A 357 -0.54 -15.41 -15.59
N LYS A 358 -1.50 -16.25 -15.19
CA LYS A 358 -1.81 -16.52 -13.75
C LYS A 358 -2.91 -17.59 -13.63
N GLU A 359 -3.13 -18.14 -12.44
CA GLU A 359 -4.41 -18.78 -12.14
C GLU A 359 -5.50 -17.72 -12.08
N TRP A 360 -6.50 -17.82 -12.95
CA TRP A 360 -7.63 -16.88 -12.98
C TRP A 360 -8.98 -17.59 -13.07
N VAL A 361 -10.02 -16.86 -12.67
CA VAL A 361 -11.42 -17.29 -12.71
C VAL A 361 -12.23 -16.27 -13.54
N LEU A 362 -13.04 -16.79 -14.45
CA LEU A 362 -13.98 -16.02 -15.25
C LEU A 362 -15.33 -15.96 -14.55
N VAL A 363 -15.82 -14.75 -14.32
CA VAL A 363 -17.11 -14.53 -13.64
C VAL A 363 -18.06 -13.77 -14.56
N HIS A 364 -19.32 -14.22 -14.59
CA HIS A 364 -20.38 -13.57 -15.36
C HIS A 364 -21.69 -13.54 -14.58
N PHE A 365 -22.66 -12.80 -15.10
CA PHE A 365 -23.96 -12.62 -14.45
C PHE A 365 -25.10 -12.91 -15.43
N GLY A 366 -25.69 -14.10 -15.31
CA GLY A 366 -26.77 -14.58 -16.17
C GLY A 366 -26.28 -15.25 -17.47
N GLU A 367 -27.18 -15.42 -18.44
CA GLU A 367 -27.00 -16.32 -19.59
C GLU A 367 -26.28 -15.71 -20.80
N GLU A 368 -25.74 -14.49 -20.68
CA GLU A 368 -25.25 -13.70 -21.82
C GLU A 368 -24.14 -14.41 -22.61
N LEU A 369 -23.27 -15.14 -21.91
CA LEU A 369 -22.19 -15.91 -22.54
C LEU A 369 -22.69 -17.10 -23.35
N ASN A 370 -23.82 -17.71 -22.97
CA ASN A 370 -24.37 -18.87 -23.67
C ASN A 370 -24.76 -18.50 -25.10
N SER A 371 -25.41 -17.34 -25.26
CA SER A 371 -25.83 -16.83 -26.57
C SER A 371 -24.65 -16.55 -27.52
N LEU A 372 -23.48 -16.18 -26.99
CA LEU A 372 -22.26 -15.97 -27.77
C LEU A 372 -21.58 -17.30 -28.11
N ALA A 373 -21.62 -18.27 -27.18
CA ALA A 373 -21.01 -19.58 -27.33
C ALA A 373 -21.71 -20.44 -28.40
N GLU A 374 -23.02 -20.29 -28.58
CA GLU A 374 -23.79 -20.98 -29.63
C GLU A 374 -23.30 -20.68 -31.05
N LEU A 375 -22.74 -19.49 -31.27
CA LEU A 375 -22.32 -19.01 -32.60
C LEU A 375 -20.82 -19.19 -32.85
N ASN A 376 -20.03 -19.58 -31.85
CA ASN A 376 -18.59 -19.70 -31.97
C ASN A 376 -18.07 -20.95 -31.23
N ILE A 377 -17.66 -21.97 -32.01
CA ILE A 377 -17.23 -23.26 -31.48
C ILE A 377 -15.96 -23.17 -30.62
N VAL A 378 -15.06 -22.22 -30.93
CA VAL A 378 -13.84 -21.99 -30.16
C VAL A 378 -14.19 -21.44 -28.78
N LEU A 379 -15.05 -20.42 -28.73
CA LEU A 379 -15.55 -19.86 -27.47
C LEU A 379 -16.31 -20.91 -26.66
N SER A 380 -17.19 -21.69 -27.29
CA SER A 380 -17.92 -22.78 -26.64
C SER A 380 -16.99 -23.80 -25.98
N THR A 381 -15.97 -24.25 -26.72
CA THR A 381 -14.98 -25.21 -26.22
C THR A 381 -14.18 -24.62 -25.06
N PHE A 382 -13.76 -23.37 -25.18
CA PHE A 382 -13.01 -22.67 -24.14
C PHE A 382 -13.82 -22.51 -22.84
N LEU A 383 -15.08 -22.06 -22.94
CA LEU A 383 -15.97 -21.91 -21.77
C LEU A 383 -16.27 -23.26 -21.11
N LYS A 384 -16.50 -24.32 -21.88
CA LYS A 384 -16.69 -25.68 -21.35
C LYS A 384 -15.45 -26.17 -20.58
N GLN A 385 -14.26 -25.88 -21.09
CA GLN A 385 -13.01 -26.24 -20.42
C GLN A 385 -12.78 -25.44 -19.14
N LEU A 386 -13.15 -24.15 -19.11
CA LEU A 386 -13.11 -23.37 -17.88
C LEU A 386 -14.12 -23.90 -16.85
N ALA A 387 -15.33 -24.22 -17.28
CA ALA A 387 -16.38 -24.77 -16.42
C ALA A 387 -15.96 -26.11 -15.80
N SER A 388 -15.37 -27.03 -16.57
CA SER A 388 -14.91 -28.33 -16.05
C SER A 388 -13.78 -28.21 -15.03
N LYS A 389 -13.00 -27.12 -15.09
CA LYS A 389 -11.97 -26.78 -14.11
C LYS A 389 -12.48 -25.94 -12.94
N GLY A 390 -13.77 -25.64 -12.87
CA GLY A 390 -14.36 -24.74 -11.86
C GLY A 390 -13.90 -23.27 -11.99
N LYS A 391 -13.39 -22.88 -13.17
CA LYS A 391 -12.87 -21.53 -13.47
C LYS A 391 -13.86 -20.64 -14.24
N LEU A 392 -15.08 -21.11 -14.48
CA LEU A 392 -16.18 -20.31 -15.02
C LEU A 392 -17.33 -20.30 -14.00
N ILE A 393 -17.70 -19.12 -13.51
CA ILE A 393 -18.66 -18.97 -12.42
C ILE A 393 -19.78 -18.02 -12.84
N ASP A 394 -21.01 -18.52 -12.77
CA ASP A 394 -22.22 -17.72 -12.91
C ASP A 394 -22.66 -17.19 -11.54
N VAL A 395 -22.25 -15.95 -11.25
CA VAL A 395 -22.48 -15.28 -9.97
C VAL A 395 -23.97 -15.14 -9.66
N TYR A 396 -24.80 -14.95 -10.68
CA TYR A 396 -26.25 -14.82 -10.51
C TYR A 396 -26.86 -16.14 -10.02
N ASN A 397 -26.53 -17.24 -10.69
CA ASN A 397 -27.05 -18.56 -10.34
C ASN A 397 -26.52 -19.05 -8.98
N GLU A 398 -25.26 -18.76 -8.65
CA GLU A 398 -24.68 -19.07 -7.33
C GLU A 398 -25.41 -18.32 -6.20
N LEU A 399 -25.63 -17.01 -6.35
CA LEU A 399 -26.41 -16.21 -5.37
C LEU A 399 -27.82 -16.76 -5.20
N LYS A 400 -28.51 -17.03 -6.31
CA LYS A 400 -29.91 -17.48 -6.31
C LYS A 400 -30.07 -18.82 -5.61
N LYS A 401 -29.22 -19.80 -5.94
CA LYS A 401 -29.25 -21.15 -5.35
C LYS A 401 -28.93 -21.11 -3.85
N LYS A 402 -27.91 -20.35 -3.46
CA LYS A 402 -27.34 -20.40 -2.11
C LYS A 402 -28.13 -19.61 -1.07
N TYR A 403 -28.77 -18.53 -1.48
CA TYR A 403 -29.53 -17.64 -0.59
C TYR A 403 -31.04 -17.66 -0.86
N ASN A 404 -31.51 -18.58 -1.71
CA ASN A 404 -32.93 -18.78 -2.05
C ASN A 404 -33.64 -17.49 -2.46
N LEU A 405 -32.97 -16.68 -3.27
CA LEU A 405 -33.44 -15.36 -3.66
C LEU A 405 -34.43 -15.48 -4.83
N LYS A 406 -35.64 -14.92 -4.68
CA LYS A 406 -36.71 -15.05 -5.69
C LYS A 406 -36.43 -14.24 -6.95
N GLN A 407 -36.06 -12.97 -6.80
CA GLN A 407 -35.76 -12.07 -7.91
C GLN A 407 -34.70 -11.06 -7.48
N ILE A 408 -33.68 -10.88 -8.32
CA ILE A 408 -32.59 -9.94 -8.09
C ILE A 408 -32.34 -9.21 -9.40
N THR A 409 -32.26 -7.88 -9.35
CA THR A 409 -31.95 -7.05 -10.51
C THR A 409 -30.56 -6.46 -10.39
N LEU A 410 -29.95 -6.12 -11.53
CA LEU A 410 -28.67 -5.41 -11.56
C LEU A 410 -28.74 -4.09 -10.81
N ASP A 411 -29.85 -3.36 -10.90
CA ASP A 411 -30.06 -2.09 -10.21
C ASP A 411 -30.05 -2.25 -8.69
N THR A 412 -30.80 -3.22 -8.15
CA THR A 412 -30.77 -3.52 -6.71
C THR A 412 -29.34 -3.82 -6.27
N LEU A 413 -28.65 -4.72 -6.99
CA LEU A 413 -27.28 -5.11 -6.63
C LEU A 413 -26.29 -3.95 -6.70
N ALA A 414 -26.28 -3.18 -7.79
CA ALA A 414 -25.35 -2.07 -7.95
C ALA A 414 -25.55 -0.97 -6.89
N ARG A 415 -26.81 -0.73 -6.49
CA ARG A 415 -27.16 0.19 -5.39
C ARG A 415 -26.68 -0.33 -4.05
N THR A 416 -26.99 -1.59 -3.72
CA THR A 416 -26.59 -2.25 -2.48
C THR A 416 -25.06 -2.27 -2.31
N LEU A 417 -24.32 -2.45 -3.41
CA LEU A 417 -22.85 -2.44 -3.42
C LEU A 417 -22.23 -1.04 -3.48
N GLY A 418 -23.04 0.03 -3.59
CA GLY A 418 -22.54 1.40 -3.71
C GLY A 418 -21.83 1.72 -5.04
N ILE A 419 -21.96 0.87 -6.07
CA ILE A 419 -21.26 1.01 -7.35
C ILE A 419 -21.93 2.08 -8.22
N ASP A 420 -23.26 2.02 -8.35
CA ASP A 420 -24.01 2.98 -9.15
C ASP A 420 -25.47 3.04 -8.70
N LYS A 421 -25.99 4.26 -8.51
CA LYS A 421 -27.38 4.50 -8.08
C LYS A 421 -28.31 4.92 -9.22
N ASN A 422 -27.77 5.11 -10.43
CA ASN A 422 -28.48 5.74 -11.55
C ASN A 422 -28.85 4.76 -12.67
N ILE A 423 -28.69 3.44 -12.49
CA ILE A 423 -29.01 2.45 -13.53
C ILE A 423 -30.42 2.61 -14.10
N PRO A 424 -31.49 2.79 -13.29
CA PRO A 424 -32.84 2.93 -13.83
C PRO A 424 -32.94 4.15 -14.76
N ARG A 425 -32.31 5.27 -14.37
CA ARG A 425 -32.27 6.50 -15.16
C ARG A 425 -31.54 6.31 -16.48
N TYR A 426 -30.44 5.55 -16.48
CA TYR A 426 -29.72 5.18 -17.70
C TYR A 426 -30.64 4.38 -18.62
N ILE A 427 -31.28 3.32 -18.12
CA ILE A 427 -32.16 2.46 -18.91
C ILE A 427 -33.34 3.25 -19.49
N THR A 428 -34.04 4.05 -18.68
CA THR A 428 -35.21 4.82 -19.13
C THR A 428 -34.85 5.87 -20.20
N SER A 429 -33.69 6.52 -20.08
CA SER A 429 -33.26 7.53 -21.05
C SER A 429 -32.74 6.92 -22.35
N LEU A 430 -32.31 5.66 -22.34
CA LEU A 430 -31.56 5.04 -23.41
C LEU A 430 -32.32 4.94 -24.73
N THR A 431 -33.57 4.46 -24.71
CA THR A 431 -34.37 4.31 -25.94
C THR A 431 -34.68 5.66 -26.60
N SER A 432 -34.97 6.68 -25.79
CA SER A 432 -35.24 8.03 -26.29
C SER A 432 -33.97 8.72 -26.78
N THR A 433 -32.84 8.47 -26.12
CA THR A 433 -31.53 9.02 -26.48
C THR A 433 -31.01 8.35 -27.75
N LEU A 434 -31.17 7.04 -27.92
CA LEU A 434 -30.75 6.31 -29.12
C LEU A 434 -31.45 6.83 -30.40
N LYS A 435 -32.68 7.35 -30.26
CA LYS A 435 -33.39 8.01 -31.37
C LYS A 435 -32.87 9.41 -31.69
N ARG A 436 -32.39 10.15 -30.69
CA ARG A 436 -32.03 11.59 -30.80
C ARG A 436 -30.54 11.82 -30.98
N ASN A 437 -29.71 11.04 -30.31
CA ASN A 437 -28.26 11.15 -30.26
C ASN A 437 -27.68 9.76 -29.97
N GLU A 438 -27.23 9.09 -31.03
CA GLU A 438 -26.70 7.73 -30.98
C GLU A 438 -25.41 7.62 -30.17
N GLU A 439 -24.50 8.59 -30.30
CA GLU A 439 -23.23 8.61 -29.58
C GLU A 439 -23.45 8.68 -28.06
N LYS A 440 -24.35 9.55 -27.61
CA LYS A 440 -24.73 9.64 -26.20
C LYS A 440 -25.40 8.36 -25.70
N ALA A 441 -26.16 7.66 -26.54
CA ALA A 441 -26.74 6.38 -26.18
C ALA A 441 -25.68 5.27 -26.05
N LEU A 442 -24.65 5.28 -26.91
CA LEU A 442 -23.49 4.39 -26.80
C LEU A 442 -22.73 4.63 -25.50
N ASP A 443 -22.57 5.88 -25.06
CA ASP A 443 -21.93 6.17 -23.76
C ASP A 443 -22.75 5.67 -22.57
N ILE A 444 -24.07 5.78 -22.62
CA ILE A 444 -24.95 5.19 -21.61
C ILE A 444 -24.81 3.66 -21.60
N LEU A 445 -24.79 3.02 -22.78
CA LEU A 445 -24.57 1.59 -22.94
C LEU A 445 -23.23 1.13 -22.34
N LYS A 446 -22.14 1.85 -22.64
CA LYS A 446 -20.80 1.64 -22.04
C LYS A 446 -20.88 1.69 -20.53
N LYS A 447 -21.59 2.67 -19.98
CA LYS A 447 -21.72 2.84 -18.53
C LYS A 447 -22.48 1.68 -17.90
N ILE A 448 -23.59 1.23 -18.49
CA ILE A 448 -24.35 0.08 -18.01
C ILE A 448 -23.49 -1.19 -18.03
N ALA A 449 -22.75 -1.45 -19.13
CA ALA A 449 -21.88 -2.62 -19.24
C ALA A 449 -20.74 -2.60 -18.21
N GLU A 450 -20.12 -1.43 -18.01
CA GLU A 450 -19.10 -1.22 -16.98
C GLU A 450 -19.65 -1.48 -15.57
N THR A 451 -20.78 -0.89 -15.24
CA THR A 451 -21.44 -1.06 -13.94
C THR A 451 -21.81 -2.53 -13.72
N LYS A 452 -22.27 -3.22 -14.75
CA LYS A 452 -22.55 -4.66 -14.69
C LYS A 452 -21.28 -5.47 -14.40
N ALA A 453 -20.19 -5.25 -15.12
CA ALA A 453 -18.94 -5.98 -14.90
C ALA A 453 -18.38 -5.77 -13.48
N LYS A 454 -18.36 -4.52 -13.00
CA LYS A 454 -17.95 -4.18 -11.62
C LYS A 454 -18.84 -4.83 -10.57
N THR A 455 -20.16 -4.83 -10.80
CA THR A 455 -21.14 -5.46 -9.90
C THR A 455 -20.91 -6.97 -9.81
N THR A 456 -20.75 -7.65 -10.96
CA THR A 456 -20.45 -9.08 -11.01
C THR A 456 -19.17 -9.43 -10.26
N TYR A 457 -18.09 -8.67 -10.47
CA TYR A 457 -16.81 -8.87 -9.79
C TYR A 457 -16.97 -8.76 -8.27
N THR A 458 -17.58 -7.68 -7.81
CA THR A 458 -17.75 -7.36 -6.39
C THR A 458 -18.64 -8.39 -5.69
N LEU A 459 -19.71 -8.86 -6.36
CA LEU A 459 -20.56 -9.93 -5.85
C LEU A 459 -19.83 -11.25 -5.73
N TYR A 460 -18.97 -11.58 -6.69
CA TYR A 460 -18.17 -12.78 -6.62
C TYR A 460 -17.21 -12.75 -5.42
N LEU A 461 -16.58 -11.60 -5.15
CA LEU A 461 -15.78 -11.42 -3.93
C LEU A 461 -16.59 -11.64 -2.67
N ALA A 462 -17.80 -11.05 -2.59
CA ALA A 462 -18.68 -11.24 -1.45
C ALA A 462 -19.09 -12.71 -1.26
N LEU A 463 -19.42 -13.42 -2.35
CA LEU A 463 -19.72 -14.85 -2.31
C LEU A 463 -18.55 -15.67 -1.78
N ARG A 464 -17.33 -15.38 -2.24
CA ARG A 464 -16.10 -16.06 -1.84
C ARG A 464 -15.83 -15.88 -0.35
N GLU A 465 -15.95 -14.66 0.18
CA GLU A 465 -15.74 -14.42 1.62
C GLU A 465 -16.83 -15.08 2.48
N LEU A 466 -18.08 -15.05 2.03
CA LEU A 466 -19.17 -15.79 2.68
C LEU A 466 -18.93 -17.31 2.72
N GLU A 467 -18.14 -17.87 1.80
CA GLU A 467 -17.74 -19.29 1.81
C GLU A 467 -16.60 -19.58 2.76
N ASN A 468 -15.57 -18.74 2.74
CA ASN A 468 -14.40 -18.90 3.59
C ASN A 468 -14.79 -18.90 5.08
N GLU A 469 -15.68 -17.98 5.48
CA GLU A 469 -16.19 -17.94 6.85
C GLU A 469 -17.02 -19.18 7.24
N ARG A 470 -17.74 -19.79 6.29
CA ARG A 470 -18.51 -21.02 6.57
C ARG A 470 -17.62 -22.25 6.74
N LYS A 471 -16.45 -22.28 6.08
CA LYS A 471 -15.47 -23.37 6.20
C LYS A 471 -14.54 -23.21 7.42
N GLY A 472 -14.45 -22.00 7.98
CA GLY A 472 -13.67 -21.69 9.18
C GLY A 472 -14.44 -21.80 10.50
N LYS A 473 -15.75 -22.12 10.44
CA LYS A 473 -16.55 -22.61 11.58
C LYS A 473 -16.64 -24.12 11.50
#